data_AF-A0A820WSB2-F1
#
_entry.id   AF-A0A820WSB2-F1
#
_cell.length_a   1.000
_cell.length_b   1.000
_cell.length_c   1.000
_cell.angle_alpha   90.00
_cell.angle_beta   90.00
_cell.angle_gamma   90.00
#
_symmetry.space_group_name_H-M   'P 1'
#
loop_
_entity.id
_entity.type
_entity.pdbx_description
1 polymer ?
#
loop_
_entity_poly.entity_id
_entity_poly.type
_entity_poly.pdbx_seq_one_letter_code
_entity_poly.pdbx_strand_id
1 'polypeptide(L)'
;MTTTLESFQSLFNGSTKNKSYRTDSGKVHTIDWNVDGSRLASGSLDKSVVIFAIEWAVRGLSFGCQSQLIALASEDPYIEIAKVDTGERVHALKCDVQTLAVAWHPKASVLAYVQDDDSGSVRLFGVLD
;
A
#
# COMPACT_ATOMS: atom_id res chain seq x y z
N MET A 1 -6.13 1.75 -21.55
CA MET A 1 -4.76 1.92 -21.03
C MET A 1 -4.69 3.30 -20.41
N THR A 2 -4.93 3.38 -19.11
CA THR A 2 -4.78 4.61 -18.35
C THR A 2 -3.29 4.87 -18.21
N THR A 3 -2.81 6.03 -18.65
CA THR A 3 -1.38 6.33 -18.60
C THR A 3 -0.96 6.52 -17.14
N THR A 4 0.28 6.14 -16.80
CA THR A 4 0.85 6.25 -15.44
C THR A 4 0.64 7.62 -14.78
N LEU A 5 0.48 8.68 -15.60
CA LEU A 5 0.18 10.04 -15.18
C LEU A 5 -1.20 10.21 -14.52
N GLU A 6 -2.25 9.62 -15.11
CA GLU A 6 -3.63 9.75 -14.62
C GLU A 6 -3.82 8.98 -13.30
N SER A 7 -3.14 7.83 -13.17
CA SER A 7 -3.08 7.06 -11.92
C SER A 7 -2.41 7.86 -10.80
N PHE A 8 -1.30 8.54 -11.11
CA PHE A 8 -0.56 9.35 -10.13
C PHE A 8 -1.38 10.55 -9.66
N GLN A 9 -2.09 11.24 -10.55
CA GLN A 9 -2.96 12.37 -10.19
C GLN A 9 -4.13 11.94 -9.29
N SER A 10 -4.69 10.74 -9.49
CA SER A 10 -5.79 10.22 -8.67
C SER A 10 -5.39 10.00 -7.19
N LEU A 11 -4.11 9.73 -6.91
CA LEU A 11 -3.58 9.55 -5.55
C LEU A 11 -3.62 10.86 -4.72
N PHE A 12 -3.68 12.02 -5.37
CA PHE A 12 -3.72 13.33 -4.71
C PHE A 12 -5.13 13.93 -4.61
N ASN A 13 -6.15 13.27 -5.18
CA ASN A 13 -7.54 13.75 -5.15
C ASN A 13 -8.28 13.44 -3.83
N GLY A 14 -7.62 12.91 -2.80
CA GLY A 14 -8.23 12.65 -1.50
C GLY A 14 -7.24 12.69 -0.34
N SER A 15 -7.51 13.56 0.65
CA SER A 15 -6.82 13.68 1.94
C SER A 15 -5.30 13.63 1.84
N THR A 16 -4.63 14.78 1.77
CA THR A 16 -3.16 14.90 1.88
C THR A 16 -2.63 14.02 3.02
N LYS A 17 -1.95 12.92 2.67
CA LYS A 17 -1.27 12.05 3.63
C LYS A 17 0.21 12.43 3.61
N ASN A 18 0.73 12.86 4.75
CA ASN A 18 2.14 13.13 4.94
C ASN A 18 2.82 11.90 5.55
N LYS A 19 3.88 11.40 4.92
CA LYS A 19 4.77 10.39 5.50
C LYS A 19 6.17 10.98 5.61
N SER A 20 6.81 10.82 6.77
CA SER A 20 8.15 11.32 7.02
C SER A 20 9.13 10.16 7.14
N TYR A 21 10.26 10.28 6.46
CA TYR A 21 11.40 9.37 6.59
C TYR A 21 12.51 10.14 7.30
N ARG A 22 13.06 9.58 8.37
CA ARG A 22 14.21 10.20 9.04
C ARG A 22 15.47 9.87 8.27
N THR A 23 16.22 10.90 7.97
CA THR A 23 17.58 10.79 7.48
C THR A 23 18.48 10.87 8.71
N ASP A 24 19.38 9.92 8.94
CA ASP A 24 20.45 10.10 9.95
C ASP A 24 21.51 11.12 9.49
N SER A 25 21.28 11.76 8.34
CA SER A 25 22.07 12.88 7.82
C SER A 25 21.69 14.22 8.43
N GLY A 26 22.57 15.20 8.24
CA GLY A 26 22.31 16.62 8.46
C GLY A 26 21.20 17.19 7.56
N LYS A 27 21.13 18.53 7.49
CA LYS A 27 20.04 19.22 6.79
C LYS A 27 19.97 18.82 5.31
N VAL A 28 18.83 18.24 4.91
CA VAL A 28 18.50 17.93 3.52
C VAL A 28 18.19 19.21 2.75
N HIS A 29 18.82 19.38 1.59
CA HIS A 29 18.65 20.54 0.72
C HIS A 29 18.04 20.21 -0.64
N THR A 30 18.10 18.95 -1.06
CA THR A 30 17.59 18.51 -2.35
C THR A 30 17.04 17.09 -2.26
N ILE A 31 16.05 16.79 -3.10
CA ILE A 31 15.43 15.48 -3.23
C ILE A 31 15.15 15.19 -4.70
N ASP A 32 15.19 13.92 -5.09
CA ASP A 32 14.77 13.49 -6.42
C ASP A 32 14.22 12.05 -6.40
N TRP A 33 13.24 11.78 -7.25
CA TRP A 33 12.65 10.44 -7.40
C TRP A 33 13.32 9.67 -8.52
N ASN A 34 13.45 8.36 -8.36
CA ASN A 34 13.75 7.52 -9.52
C ASN A 34 12.49 7.37 -10.41
N VAL A 35 12.68 6.92 -11.65
CA VAL A 35 11.65 6.96 -12.68
C VAL A 35 10.40 6.11 -12.37
N ASP A 36 10.57 5.02 -11.62
CA ASP A 36 9.48 4.10 -11.27
C ASP A 36 8.80 4.43 -9.93
N GLY A 37 9.31 5.43 -9.19
CA GLY A 37 8.77 5.85 -7.89
C GLY A 37 9.10 4.93 -6.72
N SER A 38 9.85 3.83 -6.93
CA SER A 38 10.25 2.92 -5.87
C SER A 38 11.32 3.49 -4.94
N ARG A 39 12.00 4.58 -5.34
CA ARG A 39 13.14 5.16 -4.61
C ARG A 39 13.10 6.68 -4.58
N LEU A 40 13.48 7.23 -3.42
CA LEU A 40 13.67 8.65 -3.20
C LEU A 40 15.12 8.90 -2.77
N ALA A 41 15.83 9.78 -3.46
CA ALA A 41 17.14 10.26 -3.06
C ALA A 41 17.00 11.57 -2.27
N SER A 42 17.79 11.71 -1.20
CA SER A 42 17.95 12.98 -0.48
C SER A 42 19.42 13.35 -0.37
N GLY A 43 19.77 14.59 -0.74
CA GLY A 43 21.13 15.15 -0.59
C GLY A 43 21.22 16.14 0.56
N SER A 44 22.21 15.96 1.43
CA SER A 44 22.43 16.76 2.65
C SER A 44 23.73 17.57 2.62
N LEU A 45 23.77 18.67 3.40
CA LEU A 45 24.96 19.53 3.56
C LEU A 45 26.16 18.82 4.18
N ASP A 46 25.91 17.74 4.94
CA ASP A 46 26.95 16.90 5.53
C ASP A 46 27.65 15.98 4.51
N LYS A 47 27.38 16.19 3.21
CA LYS A 47 27.93 15.45 2.06
C LYS A 47 27.41 14.02 1.92
N SER A 48 26.34 13.67 2.64
CA SER A 48 25.67 12.37 2.48
C SER A 48 24.54 12.43 1.44
N VAL A 49 24.32 11.27 0.81
CA VAL A 49 23.12 10.98 0.02
C VAL A 49 22.48 9.74 0.62
N VAL A 50 21.20 9.82 0.96
CA VAL A 50 20.41 8.69 1.46
C VAL A 50 19.39 8.30 0.40
N ILE A 51 19.30 7.01 0.11
CA ILE A 51 18.29 6.44 -0.80
C ILE A 51 17.26 5.69 0.04
N PHE A 52 16.01 6.12 -0.03
CA PHE A 52 14.88 5.44 0.57
C PHE A 52 14.27 4.48 -0.44
N ALA A 53 14.02 3.23 -0.03
CA ALA A 53 13.08 2.37 -0.73
C ALA A 53 11.67 2.71 -0.24
N ILE A 54 10.79 3.10 -1.16
CA ILE A 54 9.45 3.64 -0.89
C ILE A 54 8.37 2.59 -1.22
N GLU A 55 8.76 1.37 -1.58
CA GLU A 55 7.82 0.25 -1.77
C GLU A 55 7.41 -0.37 -0.43
N TRP A 56 6.10 -0.53 -0.22
CA TRP A 56 5.58 -1.22 0.95
C TRP A 56 5.78 -2.73 0.80
N ALA A 57 6.37 -3.35 1.82
CA ALA A 57 6.48 -4.80 1.84
C ALA A 57 5.08 -5.42 1.82
N VAL A 58 4.81 -6.29 0.85
CA VAL A 58 3.58 -7.08 0.83
C VAL A 58 3.64 -8.06 2.00
N ARG A 59 2.62 -8.02 2.85
CA ARG A 59 2.49 -8.83 4.07
C ARG A 59 1.54 -10.00 3.88
N GLY A 60 0.48 -9.81 3.09
CA GLY A 60 -0.52 -10.83 2.86
C GLY A 60 -1.08 -10.80 1.44
N LEU A 61 -1.35 -11.99 0.91
CA LEU A 61 -1.98 -12.20 -0.39
C LEU A 61 -3.05 -13.28 -0.24
N SER A 62 -4.21 -13.06 -0.83
CA SER A 62 -5.23 -14.10 -0.89
C SER A 62 -6.11 -13.94 -2.13
N PHE A 63 -6.35 -15.05 -2.83
CA PHE A 63 -7.30 -15.11 -3.94
C PHE A 63 -8.72 -15.32 -3.44
N GLY A 64 -9.67 -14.58 -4.01
CA GLY A 64 -11.10 -14.75 -3.74
C GLY A 64 -11.67 -16.07 -4.27
N CYS A 65 -12.85 -16.43 -3.79
CA CYS A 65 -13.57 -17.67 -4.10
C CYS A 65 -13.69 -17.98 -5.61
N GLN A 66 -13.92 -16.96 -6.46
CA GLN A 66 -14.05 -17.13 -7.91
C GLN A 66 -12.73 -16.90 -8.67
N SER A 67 -11.62 -16.69 -7.96
CA SER A 67 -10.30 -16.33 -8.51
C SER A 67 -10.28 -15.10 -9.43
N GLN A 68 -11.37 -14.32 -9.50
CA GLN A 68 -11.43 -13.07 -10.25
C GLN A 68 -10.80 -11.91 -9.49
N LEU A 69 -10.74 -12.01 -8.16
CA LEU A 69 -10.22 -10.97 -7.28
C LEU A 69 -9.05 -11.50 -6.45
N ILE A 70 -8.11 -10.62 -6.15
CA ILE A 70 -7.03 -10.82 -5.19
C ILE A 70 -7.05 -9.70 -4.16
N ALA A 71 -6.88 -10.05 -2.88
CA ALA A 71 -6.60 -9.09 -1.83
C ALA A 71 -5.09 -9.03 -1.56
N LEU A 72 -4.60 -7.80 -1.41
CA LEU A 72 -3.22 -7.46 -1.10
C LEU A 72 -3.19 -6.63 0.18
N ALA A 73 -2.43 -7.09 1.17
CA ALA A 73 -2.12 -6.33 2.37
C ALA A 73 -0.64 -5.95 2.33
N SER A 74 -0.34 -4.69 2.61
CA SER A 74 1.01 -4.18 2.73
C SER A 74 1.19 -3.42 4.06
N GLU A 75 2.36 -2.83 4.27
CA GLU A 75 2.61 -1.91 5.40
C GLU A 75 1.85 -0.58 5.28
N ASP A 76 1.25 -0.30 4.13
CA ASP A 76 0.31 0.80 4.01
C ASP A 76 -1.01 0.47 4.76
N PRO A 77 -1.73 1.50 5.24
CA PRO A 77 -2.96 1.29 6.00
C PRO A 77 -4.15 1.00 5.07
N TYR A 78 -3.93 0.16 4.05
CA TYR A 78 -4.95 -0.25 3.09
C TYR A 78 -4.82 -1.74 2.81
N ILE A 79 -5.99 -2.36 2.59
CA ILE A 79 -6.07 -3.66 1.94
C ILE A 79 -6.62 -3.39 0.54
N GLU A 80 -5.80 -3.59 -0.47
CA GLU A 80 -6.21 -3.41 -1.86
C GLU A 80 -6.87 -4.68 -2.38
N ILE A 81 -7.95 -4.51 -3.14
CA ILE A 81 -8.61 -5.59 -3.85
C ILE A 81 -8.52 -5.25 -5.34
N ALA A 82 -7.97 -6.17 -6.12
CA ALA A 82 -7.74 -5.99 -7.55
C ALA A 82 -8.28 -7.17 -8.36
N LYS A 83 -8.62 -6.92 -9.63
CA LYS A 83 -8.92 -7.99 -10.59
C LYS A 83 -7.64 -8.75 -10.92
N VAL A 84 -7.71 -10.07 -10.93
CA VAL A 84 -6.57 -10.94 -11.22
C VAL A 84 -6.10 -10.77 -12.67
N ASP A 85 -7.03 -10.71 -13.62
CA ASP A 85 -6.69 -10.72 -15.05
C ASP A 85 -6.07 -9.40 -15.54
N THR A 86 -6.47 -8.27 -14.96
CA THR A 86 -6.06 -6.93 -15.42
C THR A 86 -5.12 -6.22 -14.45
N GLY A 87 -5.04 -6.66 -13.19
CA GLY A 87 -4.37 -5.93 -12.11
C GLY A 87 -5.07 -4.64 -11.71
N GLU A 88 -6.26 -4.35 -12.24
CA GLU A 88 -7.01 -3.13 -11.93
C GLU A 88 -7.51 -3.18 -10.48
N ARG A 89 -7.18 -2.16 -9.69
CA ARG A 89 -7.72 -2.01 -8.33
C ARG A 89 -9.22 -1.71 -8.40
N VAL A 90 -10.03 -2.58 -7.79
CA VAL A 90 -11.49 -2.43 -7.70
C VAL A 90 -11.94 -1.87 -6.36
N HIS A 91 -11.17 -2.11 -5.30
CA HIS A 91 -11.49 -1.62 -3.97
C HIS A 91 -10.25 -1.38 -3.12
N ALA A 92 -10.37 -0.52 -2.12
CA ALA A 92 -9.33 -0.27 -1.13
C ALA A 92 -9.98 -0.09 0.24
N LEU A 93 -9.83 -1.10 1.10
CA LEU A 93 -10.33 -1.04 2.47
C LEU A 93 -9.33 -0.25 3.33
N LYS A 94 -9.74 0.94 3.78
CA LYS A 94 -8.92 1.75 4.69
C LYS A 94 -8.87 1.09 6.07
N CYS A 95 -7.66 0.92 6.55
CA CYS A 95 -7.33 0.39 7.87
C CYS A 95 -6.70 1.50 8.72
N ASP A 96 -6.80 1.42 10.05
CA ASP A 96 -6.18 2.42 10.94
C ASP A 96 -4.68 2.16 11.17
N VAL A 97 -4.28 0.89 11.07
CA VAL A 97 -2.90 0.42 11.19
C VAL A 97 -2.59 -0.60 10.08
N GLN A 98 -1.32 -0.97 9.95
CA GLN A 98 -0.84 -1.93 8.95
C GLN A 98 -1.51 -3.31 9.10
N THR A 99 -1.80 -3.94 7.96
CA THR A 99 -2.40 -5.27 7.90
C THR A 99 -1.30 -6.32 7.74
N LEU A 100 -1.27 -7.31 8.63
CA LEU A 100 -0.23 -8.34 8.67
C LEU A 100 -0.55 -9.56 7.82
N ALA A 101 -1.82 -9.94 7.73
CA ALA A 101 -2.26 -11.06 6.91
C ALA A 101 -3.72 -10.89 6.49
N VAL A 102 -4.06 -11.51 5.35
CA VAL A 102 -5.41 -11.53 4.77
C VAL A 102 -5.73 -12.94 4.28
N ALA A 103 -7.01 -13.32 4.37
CA ALA A 103 -7.51 -14.59 3.88
C ALA A 103 -8.96 -14.43 3.41
N TRP A 104 -9.21 -14.62 2.12
CA TRP A 104 -10.57 -14.72 1.60
C TRP A 104 -11.23 -16.02 2.08
N HIS A 105 -12.52 -15.93 2.37
CA HIS A 105 -13.33 -17.11 2.55
C HIS A 105 -13.44 -17.85 1.20
N PRO A 106 -13.26 -19.19 1.17
CA PRO A 106 -13.17 -19.94 -0.08
C PRO A 106 -14.48 -20.04 -0.86
N LYS A 107 -15.62 -19.67 -0.23
CA LYS A 107 -16.97 -19.81 -0.81
C LYS A 107 -17.87 -18.58 -0.68
N ALA A 108 -17.42 -17.54 0.01
CA ALA A 108 -18.25 -16.38 0.34
C ALA A 108 -17.45 -15.12 0.08
N SER A 109 -18.13 -14.03 -0.28
CA SER A 109 -17.54 -12.71 -0.47
C SER A 109 -17.18 -12.05 0.87
N VAL A 110 -16.34 -12.72 1.67
CA VAL A 110 -15.87 -12.28 2.99
C VAL A 110 -14.36 -12.39 3.04
N LEU A 111 -13.71 -11.33 3.49
CA LEU A 111 -12.28 -11.24 3.70
C LEU A 111 -11.97 -11.20 5.20
N ALA A 112 -11.19 -12.15 5.68
CA ALA A 112 -10.60 -12.11 7.02
C ALA A 112 -9.25 -11.41 6.97
N TYR A 113 -8.94 -10.61 7.98
CA TYR A 113 -7.66 -9.92 8.08
C TYR A 113 -7.25 -9.65 9.53
N VAL A 114 -5.95 -9.49 9.74
CA VAL A 114 -5.34 -9.16 11.04
C VAL A 114 -4.43 -7.96 10.89
N GLN A 115 -4.43 -7.13 11.92
CA GLN A 115 -3.73 -5.87 11.95
C GLN A 115 -2.67 -5.87 13.05
N ASP A 116 -1.63 -5.06 12.88
CA ASP A 116 -0.60 -4.85 13.90
C ASP A 116 -1.07 -3.80 14.92
N ASP A 117 -2.17 -4.12 15.61
CA ASP A 117 -2.69 -3.34 16.72
C ASP A 117 -2.60 -4.14 18.04
N ASP A 118 -2.75 -3.44 19.15
CA ASP A 118 -2.75 -4.04 20.48
C ASP A 118 -3.98 -4.93 20.75
N SER A 119 -4.93 -5.02 19.81
CA SER A 119 -6.19 -5.75 20.02
C SER A 119 -6.04 -7.26 19.84
N GLY A 120 -5.07 -7.71 19.03
CA GLY A 120 -4.92 -9.12 18.64
C GLY A 120 -6.14 -9.71 17.95
N SER A 121 -7.02 -8.87 17.39
CA SER A 121 -8.32 -9.30 16.86
C SER A 121 -8.25 -9.71 15.39
N VAL A 122 -8.98 -10.78 15.04
CA VAL A 122 -9.28 -11.12 13.64
C VAL A 122 -10.52 -10.34 13.20
N ARG A 123 -10.42 -9.62 12.10
CA ARG A 123 -11.49 -8.78 11.56
C ARG A 123 -12.05 -9.41 10.27
N LEU A 124 -13.32 -9.16 10.00
CA LEU A 124 -14.03 -9.63 8.80
C LEU A 124 -14.59 -8.44 8.03
N PHE A 125 -14.44 -8.48 6.72
CA PHE A 125 -15.00 -7.51 5.79
C PHE A 125 -15.86 -8.24 4.76
N GLY A 126 -17.15 -7.92 4.71
CA GLY A 126 -18.04 -8.41 3.66
C GLY A 126 -17.92 -7.54 2.42
N VAL A 127 -17.71 -8.17 1.27
CA VAL A 127 -17.76 -7.51 -0.04
C VAL A 127 -19.16 -7.74 -0.60
N LEU A 128 -19.96 -6.67 -0.66
CA LEU A 128 -21.27 -6.72 -1.30
C LEU A 128 -21.05 -6.72 -2.81
N ASP A 129 -21.66 -7.69 -3.50
CA ASP A 129 -21.63 -7.83 -4.96
C ASP A 129 -22.38 -6.67 -5.66
#